data_AF-A0A5S9M086-F1
#
_entry.id   AF-A0A5S9M086-F1
#
_cell.length_a   1.000
_cell.length_b   1.000
_cell.length_c   1.000
_cell.angle_alpha   90.00
_cell.angle_beta   90.00
_cell.angle_gamma   90.00
#
_symmetry.space_group_name_H-M   'P 1'
#
loop_
_entity.id
_entity.type
_entity.pdbx_description
1 polymer ?
#
loop_
_entity_poly.entity_id
_entity_poly.type
_entity_poly.pdbx_seq_one_letter_code
_entity_poly.pdbx_strand_id
1 'polypeptide(L)' 'MLSDVSYIGHSLRLVVGLDNGEIIVHASDAAFPELPEVGETVHIHWQPEDIVFLDSKVHT' A
#
# COMPACT_ATOMS: atom_id res chain seq x y z
N MET A 1 -6.20 2.30 7.27
CA MET A 1 -5.69 1.31 8.25
C MET A 1 -5.29 0.05 7.50
N LEU A 2 -4.27 -0.68 7.96
CA LEU A 2 -3.86 -1.94 7.32
C LEU A 2 -4.98 -2.99 7.48
N SER A 3 -5.52 -3.49 6.38
CA SER A 3 -6.65 -4.42 6.34
C SER A 3 -6.24 -5.86 6.01
N ASP A 4 -5.11 -6.04 5.32
CA ASP A 4 -4.55 -7.36 4.99
C ASP A 4 -3.01 -7.30 4.95
N VAL A 5 -2.39 -8.37 5.43
CA VAL A 5 -0.95 -8.63 5.33
C VAL A 5 -0.76 -10.06 4.86
N SER A 6 -0.20 -10.23 3.67
CA SER A 6 0.00 -11.54 3.07
C SER A 6 1.35 -11.61 2.35
N TYR A 7 1.89 -12.82 2.20
CA TYR A 7 3.10 -13.03 1.39
C TYR A 7 2.74 -13.21 -0.09
N ILE A 8 3.53 -12.58 -0.96
CA ILE A 8 3.51 -12.73 -2.41
C ILE A 8 4.93 -13.07 -2.91
N GLY A 9 5.23 -14.37 -3.02
CA GLY A 9 6.58 -14.82 -3.33
C GLY A 9 7.56 -14.42 -2.23
N HIS A 10 8.51 -13.53 -2.54
CA HIS A 10 9.54 -13.04 -1.61
C HIS A 10 9.24 -11.65 -1.05
N SER A 11 7.99 -11.18 -1.13
CA SER A 11 7.59 -9.86 -0.65
C SER A 11 6.31 -9.95 0.15
N LEU A 12 6.10 -8.98 1.03
CA LEU A 12 4.83 -8.72 1.68
C LEU A 12 3.95 -7.90 0.75
N ARG A 13 2.68 -8.29 0.70
CA ARG A 13 1.56 -7.51 0.17
C ARG A 13 0.82 -6.93 1.35
N LEU A 14 0.76 -5.60 1.39
CA LEU A 14 0.07 -4.82 2.40
C LEU A 14 -1.12 -4.14 1.74
N VAL A 15 -2.33 -4.40 2.24
CA VAL A 15 -3.54 -3.70 1.77
C VAL A 15 -3.95 -2.68 2.81
N VAL A 16 -4.07 -1.43 2.38
CA VAL A 16 -4.43 -0.30 3.23
C VAL A 16 -5.75 0.27 2.76
N GLY A 17 -6.77 0.19 3.60
CA GLY A 17 -8.04 0.88 3.36
C GLY A 17 -7.90 2.39 3.52
N LEU A 18 -8.39 3.13 2.53
CA LEU A 18 -8.60 4.59 2.57
C LEU A 18 -10.10 4.89 2.74
N ASP A 19 -10.44 6.16 2.97
CA ASP A 19 -11.85 6.60 3.02
C ASP A 19 -12.60 6.24 1.73
N ASN A 20 -11.93 6.35 0.58
CA ASN A 20 -12.45 5.96 -0.72
C ASN A 20 -11.41 5.17 -1.50
N GLY A 21 -11.49 3.85 -1.41
CA GLY A 21 -10.63 2.91 -2.14
C GLY A 21 -9.55 2.29 -1.27
N GLU A 22 -8.57 1.68 -1.93
CA GLU A 22 -7.51 0.90 -1.30
C GLU A 22 -6.16 1.22 -1.94
N ILE A 23 -5.11 1.16 -1.12
CA ILE A 23 -3.72 1.14 -1.59
C ILE A 23 -3.16 -0.26 -1.35
N ILE A 24 -2.52 -0.82 -2.37
CA ILE A 24 -1.75 -2.06 -2.25
C ILE A 24 -0.27 -1.68 -2.31
N VAL A 25 0.49 -2.04 -1.27
CA VAL A 25 1.94 -1.84 -1.20
C VAL A 25 2.63 -3.19 -1.26
N HIS A 26 3.64 -3.30 -2.11
CA HIS A 26 4.55 -4.44 -2.12
C HIS A 26 5.89 -4.02 -1.51
N ALA A 27 6.32 -4.74 -0.47
CA ALA A 27 7.56 -4.44 0.24
C ALA A 27 8.31 -5.72 0.59
N SER A 28 9.64 -5.65 0.67
CA SER A 28 10.40 -6.74 1.27
C SER A 28 10.11 -6.81 2.77
N ASP A 29 10.01 -8.01 3.34
CA ASP A 29 9.94 -8.19 4.79
C ASP A 29 11.18 -7.66 5.52
N ALA A 30 12.34 -7.68 4.87
CA ALA A 30 13.57 -7.05 5.37
C ALA A 30 13.47 -5.52 5.54
N ALA A 31 12.43 -4.87 4.99
CA ALA A 31 12.16 -3.45 5.24
C ALA A 31 11.57 -3.20 6.63
N PHE A 32 11.17 -4.25 7.35
CA PHE A 32 10.51 -4.17 8.63
C PHE A 32 11.34 -4.85 9.73
N PRO A 33 11.69 -4.15 10.82
CA PRO A 33 12.33 -4.79 11.96
C PRO A 33 11.41 -5.80 12.66
N GLU A 34 10.10 -5.56 12.61
CA GLU A 34 9.02 -6.45 13.04
C GLU A 34 7.94 -6.45 11.97
N LEU A 35 7.39 -7.61 11.63
CA LEU A 35 6.38 -7.71 10.57
C LEU A 35 5.11 -6.92 10.95
N PRO A 36 4.53 -6.17 10.01
CA PRO A 36 3.34 -5.38 10.28
C PRO A 36 2.11 -6.26 10.52
N GLU A 37 1.22 -5.81 11.39
CA GLU A 37 -0.02 -6.51 11.75
C GLU A 37 -1.28 -5.78 11.25
N VAL A 38 -2.32 -6.55 10.96
CA VAL A 38 -3.62 -5.98 10.57
C VAL A 38 -4.16 -5.09 11.69
N GLY A 39 -4.66 -3.91 11.31
CA GLY A 39 -5.09 -2.87 12.26
C GLY A 39 -4.04 -1.80 12.52
N GLU A 40 -2.78 -2.03 12.16
CA GLU A 40 -1.73 -1.03 12.33
C GLU A 40 -1.84 0.13 11.34
N THR A 41 -1.21 1.24 11.71
CA THR A 41 -1.03 2.40 10.82
C THR A 41 0.34 2.30 10.17
N VAL A 42 0.36 2.32 8.84
CA VAL A 42 1.58 2.32 8.04
C VAL A 42 1.80 3.70 7.43
N HIS A 43 3.06 4.14 7.40
CA HIS A 43 3.47 5.40 6.76
C HIS A 43 4.11 5.09 5.43
N ILE A 44 3.52 5.59 4.34
CA ILE A 44 4.06 5.45 3.00
C ILE A 44 4.95 6.66 2.71
N HIS A 45 6.19 6.38 2.30
CA HIS A 45 7.11 7.41 1.81
C HIS A 45 7.27 7.22 0.30
N TRP A 46 6.62 8.10 -0.47
CA TRP A 46 6.79 8.22 -1.91
C TRP A 46 7.37 9.59 -2.27
N GLN A 47 7.92 9.71 -3.46
CA GLN A 47 8.26 10.99 -4.08
C GLN A 47 7.19 11.40 -5.09
N PRO A 48 7.05 12.68 -5.45
CA PRO A 48 6.09 13.13 -6.45
C PRO A 48 6.20 12.37 -7.78
N GLU A 49 7.40 11.93 -8.15
CA GLU A 49 7.67 11.22 -9.40
C GLU A 49 7.13 9.78 -9.41
N ASP A 50 6.83 9.20 -8.24
CA ASP A 50 6.23 7.86 -8.11
C ASP A 50 4.72 7.87 -8.45
N ILE A 51 4.10 9.05 -8.53
CA ILE A 51 2.66 9.22 -8.71
C ILE A 51 2.36 9.51 -10.18
N VAL A 52 1.71 8.54 -10.84
CA VAL A 52 1.15 8.75 -12.18
C VAL A 52 -0.27 9.29 -12.04
N PHE A 53 -0.48 10.55 -12.41
CA PHE A 53 -1.81 11.14 -12.48
C PHE A 53 -2.56 10.59 -13.69
N LEU A 54 -3.72 9.99 -13.43
CA LEU A 54 -4.63 9.58 -14.49
C LEU A 54 -5.56 10.74 -14.83
N ASP A 55 -5.65 11.08 -16.11
CA ASP A 55 -6.58 12.09 -16.59
C ASP A 55 -8.02 11.60 -16.35
N SER A 56 -8.80 12.39 -15.58
CA SER A 56 -10.20 12.10 -15.34
C SER A 56 -11.00 12.48 -16.59
N LYS A 57 -10.87 11.72 -17.67
CA LYS A 57 -11.90 11.73 -18.71
C LYS A 57 -13.14 11.10 -18.10
N VAL A 58 -13.96 11.96 -17.50
CA VAL A 58 -15.34 11.71 -17.10
C VAL A 58 -15.99 11.06 -18.32
N HIS A 59 -16.27 9.76 -18.21
CA HIS A 59 -17.19 9.11 -19.13
C HIS A 59 -18.54 9.75 -18.81
N THR A 60 -18.90 10.73 -19.64
CA THR A 60 -20.20 11.41 -19.60
C THR A 60 -21.23 10.52 -20.29
#